data_AF-A0A9P9UDQ0-F1
#
_entry.id   AF-A0A9P9UDQ0-F1
#
_cell.length_a   1.000
_cell.length_b   1.000
_cell.length_c   1.000
_cell.angle_alpha   90.00
_cell.angle_beta   90.00
_cell.angle_gamma   90.00
#
_symmetry.space_group_name_H-M   'P 1'
#
loop_
_entity.id
_entity.type
_entity.pdbx_description
1 polymer ?
#
loop_
_entity_poly.entity_id
_entity_poly.type
_entity_poly.pdbx_seq_one_letter_code
_entity_poly.pdbx_strand_id
1 'polypeptide(L)' 'MPLVDVYIDDAKRFYDMNVWSVLGLVQAVAPMLIKAKGVVVNHISVASVMPLARAGESLVIFPPWRGM' A
#
# COMPACT_ATOMS: atom_id res chain seq x y z
N MET A 1 13.20 1.09 -2.11
CA MET A 1 13.29 0.28 -3.34
C MET A 1 12.57 1.00 -4.45
N PRO A 2 13.19 1.24 -5.60
CA PRO A 2 12.52 1.72 -6.80
C PRO A 2 11.37 0.79 -7.19
N LEU A 3 10.28 1.33 -7.75
CA LEU A 3 9.17 0.51 -8.22
C LEU A 3 9.59 -0.45 -9.36
N VAL A 4 10.59 -0.06 -10.16
CA VAL A 4 11.15 -0.88 -11.23
C VAL A 4 11.83 -2.16 -10.73
N ASP A 5 12.24 -2.19 -9.46
CA ASP A 5 12.90 -3.34 -8.84
C ASP A 5 11.92 -4.31 -8.15
N VAL A 6 10.60 -4.01 -8.20
CA VAL A 6 9.58 -4.83 -7.55
C VAL A 6 9.10 -5.95 -8.49
N TYR A 7 9.13 -7.20 -8.01
CA TYR A 7 8.52 -8.31 -8.72
C TYR A 7 7.00 -8.14 -8.79
N ILE A 8 6.43 -8.27 -9.99
CA ILE A 8 5.00 -8.07 -10.23
C ILE A 8 4.15 -9.02 -9.38
N ASP A 9 4.59 -10.26 -9.18
CA ASP A 9 3.84 -11.24 -8.39
C ASP A 9 3.81 -10.88 -6.90
N ASP A 10 4.90 -10.32 -6.36
CA ASP A 10 4.93 -9.80 -5.00
C ASP A 10 3.98 -8.59 -4.87
N ALA A 11 4.01 -7.68 -5.85
CA ALA A 11 3.10 -6.54 -5.88
C ALA A 11 1.63 -6.98 -5.87
N LYS A 12 1.26 -7.96 -6.71
CA LYS A 12 -0.10 -8.52 -6.73
C LYS A 12 -0.48 -9.12 -5.38
N ARG A 13 0.41 -9.89 -4.75
CA ARG A 13 0.18 -10.49 -3.44
C ARG A 13 -0.07 -9.44 -2.34
N PHE A 14 0.61 -8.29 -2.42
CA PHE A 14 0.31 -7.17 -1.53
C PHE A 14 -1.11 -6.63 -1.73
N TYR A 15 -1.60 -6.54 -2.97
CA TYR A 15 -2.97 -6.11 -3.26
C TYR A 15 -4.01 -7.17 -2.84
N ASP A 16 -3.74 -8.44 -3.10
CA ASP A 16 -4.58 -9.55 -2.65
C ASP A 16 -4.80 -9.50 -1.13
N MET A 17 -3.73 -9.23 -0.38
CA MET A 17 -3.82 -9.14 1.07
C MET A 17 -4.43 -7.81 1.56
N ASN A 18 -3.95 -6.66 1.09
CA ASN A 18 -4.32 -5.37 1.71
C ASN A 18 -5.59 -4.74 1.13
N VAL A 19 -6.04 -5.17 -0.06
CA VAL A 19 -7.20 -4.59 -0.73
C VAL A 19 -8.30 -5.64 -0.87
N TRP A 20 -8.01 -6.74 -1.57
CA TRP A 20 -9.05 -7.69 -1.94
C TRP A 20 -9.54 -8.51 -0.75
N SER A 21 -8.65 -8.95 0.15
CA SER A 21 -9.06 -9.69 1.35
C SER A 21 -9.92 -8.83 2.29
N VAL A 22 -9.57 -7.56 2.47
CA VAL A 22 -10.31 -6.62 3.33
C VAL A 22 -11.69 -6.33 2.74
N LEU A 23 -11.78 -6.13 1.42
CA LEU A 23 -13.07 -5.99 0.73
C LEU A 23 -13.95 -7.22 0.93
N GLY A 24 -13.39 -8.42 0.73
CA GLY A 24 -14.11 -9.68 0.92
C GLY A 24 -14.60 -9.86 2.36
N LEU A 25 -13.77 -9.49 3.35
CA LEU A 25 -14.15 -9.51 4.76
C LEU A 25 -15.33 -8.57 5.01
N VAL A 26 -15.25 -7.32 4.57
CA VAL A 26 -16.32 -6.33 4.77
C VAL A 26 -17.61 -6.79 4.10
N GLN A 27 -17.55 -7.33 2.89
CA GLN A 27 -18.71 -7.89 2.19
C GLN A 27 -19.35 -9.04 2.98
N ALA A 28 -18.54 -9.94 3.54
CA ALA A 28 -19.03 -11.08 4.32
C ALA A 28 -19.72 -10.64 5.63
N VAL A 29 -19.21 -9.61 6.31
CA VAL A 29 -19.75 -9.16 7.60
C VAL A 29 -20.76 -8.01 7.50
N ALA A 30 -20.97 -7.42 6.31
CA ALA A 30 -21.83 -6.25 6.11
C ALA A 30 -23.26 -6.43 6.66
N PRO A 31 -23.97 -7.55 6.43
CA PRO A 31 -25.33 -7.72 6.96
C PRO A 31 -25.38 -7.67 8.50
N MET A 32 -24.40 -8.29 9.16
CA MET A 32 -24.28 -8.33 10.61
C MET A 32 -23.92 -6.94 11.17
N LEU A 33 -22.99 -6.23 10.53
CA LEU A 33 -22.58 -4.88 10.91
C LEU A 33 -23.76 -3.90 10.84
N ILE A 34 -24.55 -3.94 9.76
CA ILE A 34 -25.73 -3.08 9.59
C ILE A 34 -26.74 -3.33 10.71
N LYS A 35 -27.04 -4.60 11.01
CA LYS A 35 -27.96 -4.97 12.09
C LYS A 35 -27.46 -4.50 13.46
N ALA A 36 -26.16 -4.62 13.71
CA ALA A 36 -25.53 -4.22 14.96
C ALA A 36 -25.29 -2.70 15.07
N LYS A 37 -25.48 -1.93 13.99
CA LYS A 37 -24.98 -0.55 13.85
C LYS A 37 -23.49 -0.44 14.21
N GLY A 38 -22.74 -1.48 13.84
CA GLY A 38 -21.31 -1.60 14.12
C GLY A 38 -20.44 -0.76 13.18
N VAL A 39 -19.19 -0.56 13.57
CA VAL A 39 -18.19 0.19 12.80
C VAL A 39 -17.05 -0.75 12.40
N VAL A 40 -16.60 -0.65 11.15
CA VAL A 40 -15.35 -1.25 10.69
C VAL A 40 -14.31 -0.15 10.58
N VAL A 41 -13.14 -0.38 11.17
CA VAL A 41 -11.98 0.49 11.04
C VAL A 41 -10.92 -0.28 10.26
N ASN A 42 -10.59 0.19 9.06
CA ASN A 42 -9.51 -0.39 8.27
C ASN A 42 -8.17 0.22 8.71
N HIS A 43 -7.20 -0.64 9.06
CA HIS A 43 -5.88 -0.18 9.44
C HIS A 43 -5.04 0.06 8.20
N ILE A 44 -4.79 1.33 7.90
CA ILE A 44 -4.01 1.78 6.73
C ILE A 44 -2.72 2.47 7.17
N SER A 45 -1.88 2.80 6.20
CA SER A 45 -0.60 3.48 6.40
C SER A 45 -0.61 4.86 5.77
N VAL A 46 0.23 5.78 6.26
CA VAL A 46 0.49 7.08 5.61
C VAL A 46 0.92 6.95 4.14
N ALA A 47 1.49 5.80 3.77
CA ALA A 47 1.84 5.46 2.39
C ALA A 47 0.64 5.46 1.43
N SER A 48 -0.62 5.42 1.92
CA SER A 48 -1.80 5.47 1.06
C SER A 48 -2.15 6.87 0.55
N VAL A 49 -1.66 7.92 1.23
CA VAL A 49 -1.99 9.31 0.90
C VAL A 49 -0.80 10.09 0.35
N MET A 50 0.41 9.57 0.49
CA MET A 50 1.61 10.17 -0.07
C MET A 50 2.68 9.12 -0.38
N PRO A 51 3.43 9.29 -1.49
CA PRO A 51 4.62 8.50 -1.74
C PRO A 51 5.66 8.77 -0.65
N LEU A 52 6.11 7.71 0.03
CA LEU A 52 7.23 7.81 0.95
C LEU A 52 8.52 7.68 0.15
N ALA A 53 9.38 8.70 0.19
CA ALA A 53 10.66 8.73 -0.54
C ALA A 53 11.56 7.51 -0.26
N ARG A 54 11.44 6.91 0.94
CA ARG A 54 12.18 5.69 1.32
C ARG A 54 11.70 4.42 0.57
N ALA A 55 10.52 4.47 -0.06
CA ALA A 55 10.00 3.47 -0.98
C ALA A 55 10.28 3.84 -2.46
N GLY A 56 11.17 4.80 -2.73
CA GLY A 56 11.44 5.32 -4.07
C GLY A 56 12.88 5.78 -4.29
N GLU A 57 13.86 5.26 -3.54
CA GLU A 57 15.28 5.50 -3.82
C GLU A 57 15.73 4.74 -5.07
N SER A 58 15.32 5.23 -6.25
CA SER A 58 16.16 5.43 -7.44
C SER A 58 15.32 6.19 -8.45
N LEU A 59 15.41 7.52 -8.40
CA LEU A 59 15.58 8.30 -9.61
C LEU A 59 16.31 9.60 -9.24
N VAL A 60 17.60 9.62 -9.58
CA VAL A 60 18.43 10.79 -9.89
C VAL A 60 18.47 11.95 -8.86
N ILE A 61 19.44 11.88 -7.95
CA ILE A 61 20.18 13.08 -7.52
C ILE A 61 21.68 12.74 -7.57
N PHE A 62 22.32 12.98 -8.71
CA PHE A 62 23.78 13.10 -8.79
C PHE A 62 24.16 14.36 -7.96
N PRO A 63 25.06 14.29 -6.96
CA PRO A 63 25.59 15.51 -6.35
C PRO A 63 26.62 16.16 -7.30
N PRO A 64 26.65 17.51 -7.44
CA PRO A 64 27.48 18.21 -8.43
C PRO A 64 28.98 18.32 -8.08
N TRP A 65 29.55 17.40 -7.27
CA TRP A 65 30.92 17.56 -6.76
C TRP A 65 31.78 16.30 -6.88
N ARG A 66 31.90 15.77 -8.10
CA ARG A 66 33.04 14.93 -8.50
C ARG A 66 33.63 15.45 -9.81
N GLY A 67 34.39 16.52 -9.68
CA GLY A 67 35.43 16.94 -10.62
C GLY A 67 36.71 17.09 -9.84
N MET A 68 37.55 16.06 -9.89
CA MET A 68 39.00 16.24 -9.92
C MET A 68 39.35 16.82 -11.29
#